data_AF-A0A4S0N3H8-F1
#
_entry.id   AF-A0A4S0N3H8-F1
#
_cell.length_a   1.000
_cell.length_b   1.000
_cell.length_c   1.000
_cell.angle_alpha   90.00
_cell.angle_beta   90.00
_cell.angle_gamma   90.00
#
_symmetry.space_group_name_H-M   'P 1'
#
loop_
_entity.id
_entity.type
_entity.pdbx_description
1 polymer ?
#
loop_
_entity_poly.entity_id
_entity_poly.type
_entity_poly.pdbx_seq_one_letter_code
_entity_poly.pdbx_strand_id
1 'polypeptide(L)'
;AHTASRTAEAVQMILDAGARFVGKTQTDELAFSLFGQNSHFPFPVNPAAPDRVTGGSSSGSAAAVAGGLADIAIGSDTGGSIRAPASFCGLIGLRTSHGRISLEGAMKLAPSFDTFGWFADDIETYEAVGKLLLGRDRHQHALNRPLSIRRVDAFVAGPAEATEYARMKALAADVVGEPAETEYAFASFPDAL
;
A
#
# COMPACT_ATOMS: atom_id res chain seq x y z
N ALA A 1 2.97 20.22 -17.90
CA ALA A 1 2.70 19.89 -16.49
C ALA A 1 1.62 20.83 -15.96
N HIS A 2 0.56 20.31 -15.36
CA HIS A 2 -0.43 21.15 -14.67
C HIS A 2 0.05 21.40 -13.24
N THR A 3 0.19 22.66 -12.84
CA THR A 3 0.55 23.03 -11.47
C THR A 3 -0.67 22.88 -10.58
N ALA A 4 -0.54 22.14 -9.48
CA ALA A 4 -1.60 22.03 -8.49
C ALA A 4 -1.81 23.39 -7.78
N SER A 5 -3.06 23.77 -7.53
CA SER A 5 -3.42 25.00 -6.82
C SER A 5 -3.53 24.82 -5.29
N ARG A 6 -3.45 23.58 -4.81
CA ARG A 6 -3.57 23.23 -3.40
C ARG A 6 -2.75 21.99 -3.05
N THR A 7 -2.29 21.93 -1.81
CA THR A 7 -1.65 20.74 -1.21
C THR A 7 -2.72 19.76 -0.72
N ALA A 8 -2.50 18.46 -0.90
CA ALA A 8 -3.38 17.44 -0.33
C ALA A 8 -3.28 17.43 1.21
N GLU A 9 -4.38 17.18 1.91
CA GLU A 9 -4.45 17.28 3.38
C GLU A 9 -3.41 16.41 4.09
N ALA A 10 -3.27 15.14 3.69
CA ALA A 10 -2.27 14.24 4.27
C ALA A 10 -0.83 14.73 4.06
N VAL A 11 -0.55 15.37 2.91
CA VAL A 11 0.76 15.97 2.64
C VAL A 11 0.98 17.17 3.57
N GLN A 12 -0.04 18.02 3.72
CA GLN A 12 0.06 19.19 4.60
C GLN A 12 0.29 18.78 6.06
N MET A 13 -0.40 17.75 6.56
CA MET A 13 -0.18 17.21 7.91
C MET A 13 1.29 16.77 8.13
N ILE A 14 1.88 16.09 7.15
CA ILE A 14 3.28 15.64 7.21
C ILE A 14 4.25 16.84 7.22
N LEU A 15 3.99 17.86 6.39
CA LEU A 15 4.80 19.08 6.36
C LEU A 15 4.68 19.88 7.66
N ASP A 16 3.47 20.02 8.20
CA ASP A 16 3.20 20.73 9.46
C ASP A 16 3.84 20.03 10.66
N ALA A 17 4.03 18.71 10.59
CA ALA A 17 4.79 17.92 11.56
C ALA A 17 6.33 18.10 11.45
N GLY A 18 6.81 18.94 10.53
CA GLY A 18 8.22 19.29 10.39
C GLY A 18 8.97 18.53 9.28
N ALA A 19 8.28 17.70 8.49
CA ALA A 19 8.91 17.04 7.35
C ALA A 19 9.25 18.06 6.25
N ARG A 20 10.35 17.79 5.52
CA ARG A 20 10.79 18.62 4.40
C ARG A 20 10.38 17.98 3.07
N PHE A 21 9.80 18.77 2.17
CA PHE A 21 9.52 18.32 0.82
C PHE A 21 10.82 18.18 0.01
N VAL A 22 11.18 16.94 -0.35
CA VAL A 22 12.41 16.66 -1.10
C VAL A 22 12.17 16.66 -2.62
N GLY A 23 11.00 16.21 -3.07
CA GLY A 23 10.67 16.21 -4.50
C GLY A 23 9.41 15.44 -4.87
N LYS A 24 9.10 15.41 -6.16
CA LYS A 24 8.05 14.56 -6.75
C LYS A 24 8.70 13.32 -7.36
N THR A 25 8.10 12.17 -7.13
CA THR A 25 8.56 10.88 -7.64
C THR A 25 7.78 10.47 -8.89
N GLN A 26 8.41 9.62 -9.70
CA GLN A 26 7.75 9.00 -10.85
C GLN A 26 6.72 7.95 -10.38
N THR A 27 5.66 7.80 -11.15
CA THR A 27 4.60 6.79 -10.99
C THR A 27 4.33 6.14 -12.34
N ASP A 28 3.82 4.90 -12.34
CA ASP A 28 3.25 4.31 -13.55
C ASP A 28 2.22 5.26 -14.17
N GLU A 29 2.12 5.28 -15.50
CA GLU A 29 1.21 6.19 -16.21
C GLU A 29 -0.23 6.00 -15.71
N LEU A 30 -0.85 7.10 -15.25
CA LEU A 30 -2.19 7.11 -14.65
C LEU A 30 -2.36 6.15 -13.46
N ALA A 31 -1.27 5.79 -12.79
CA ALA A 31 -1.21 4.77 -11.76
C ALA A 31 -1.65 3.36 -12.21
N PHE A 32 -1.70 3.08 -13.52
CA PHE A 32 -2.26 1.85 -14.07
C PHE A 32 -1.19 0.84 -14.51
N SER A 33 -0.43 0.32 -13.55
CA SER A 33 0.50 -0.80 -13.70
C SER A 33 1.04 -1.18 -12.30
N LEU A 34 1.76 -2.30 -12.23
CA LEU A 34 2.46 -2.78 -11.03
C LEU A 34 3.97 -2.98 -11.25
N PHE A 35 4.51 -2.48 -12.37
CA PHE A 35 5.90 -2.72 -12.77
C PHE A 35 6.80 -1.49 -12.66
N GLY A 36 6.27 -0.29 -12.46
CA GLY A 36 7.08 0.92 -12.32
C GLY A 36 7.77 1.37 -13.62
N GLN A 37 7.23 0.95 -14.76
CA GLN A 37 7.77 1.24 -16.09
C GLN A 37 6.85 2.20 -16.82
N ASN A 38 7.45 3.20 -17.46
CA ASN A 38 6.73 4.24 -18.18
C ASN A 38 7.39 4.49 -19.54
N SER A 39 6.60 4.81 -20.56
CA SER A 39 7.08 5.11 -21.91
C SER A 39 7.69 6.52 -22.04
N HIS A 40 7.30 7.44 -21.17
CA HIS A 40 7.65 8.87 -21.24
C HIS A 40 8.90 9.23 -20.43
N PHE A 41 9.24 8.44 -19.40
CA PHE A 41 10.35 8.70 -18.50
C PHE A 41 11.14 7.41 -18.20
N PRO A 42 12.45 7.49 -17.95
CA PRO A 42 13.22 6.34 -17.48
C PRO A 42 12.61 5.74 -16.21
N PHE A 43 12.59 4.40 -16.13
CA PHE A 43 12.13 3.70 -14.95
C PHE A 43 13.14 3.84 -13.80
N PRO A 44 12.69 3.95 -12.54
CA PRO A 44 13.59 3.99 -11.40
C PRO A 44 14.32 2.66 -11.22
N VAL A 45 15.55 2.72 -10.69
CA VAL A 45 16.33 1.53 -10.34
C VAL A 45 15.83 0.98 -9.01
N ASN A 46 15.65 -0.33 -8.91
CA ASN A 46 15.41 -1.01 -7.64
C ASN A 46 16.74 -1.20 -6.89
N PRO A 47 16.98 -0.49 -5.77
CA PRO A 47 18.26 -0.57 -5.06
C PRO A 47 18.54 -1.98 -4.49
N ALA A 48 17.49 -2.74 -4.15
CA ALA A 48 17.62 -4.09 -3.62
C ALA A 48 17.91 -5.13 -4.73
N ALA A 49 17.55 -4.83 -5.98
CA ALA A 49 17.76 -5.71 -7.14
C ALA A 49 17.88 -4.88 -8.43
N PRO A 50 19.06 -4.33 -8.77
CA PRO A 50 19.22 -3.34 -9.84
C PRO A 50 18.76 -3.78 -11.24
N ASP A 51 18.78 -5.09 -11.52
CA ASP A 51 18.32 -5.68 -12.79
C ASP A 51 16.85 -6.11 -12.76
N ARG A 52 16.06 -5.61 -11.80
CA ARG A 52 14.64 -5.92 -11.61
C ARG A 52 13.84 -4.63 -11.44
N VAL A 53 12.54 -4.76 -11.67
CA VAL A 53 11.61 -3.65 -11.47
C VAL A 53 11.51 -3.26 -9.99
N THR A 54 11.23 -1.99 -9.73
CA THR A 54 10.84 -1.51 -8.39
C THR A 54 9.44 -1.95 -7.99
N GLY A 55 8.64 -2.38 -8.96
CA GLY A 55 7.19 -2.48 -8.82
C GLY A 55 6.53 -1.12 -8.96
N GLY A 56 5.19 -1.08 -8.90
CA GLY A 56 4.42 0.14 -9.06
C GLY A 56 2.98 -0.02 -8.56
N SER A 57 2.12 1.00 -8.70
CA SER A 57 2.41 2.25 -9.41
C SER A 57 3.32 3.25 -8.70
N SER A 58 3.51 3.14 -7.38
CA SER A 58 4.35 4.07 -6.61
C SER A 58 5.86 3.79 -6.71
N SER A 59 6.35 3.54 -7.93
CA SER A 59 7.72 3.10 -8.25
C SER A 59 8.80 4.05 -7.77
N GLY A 60 8.68 5.34 -8.12
CA GLY A 60 9.67 6.33 -7.72
C GLY A 60 9.65 6.60 -6.23
N SER A 61 8.50 6.47 -5.56
CA SER A 61 8.38 6.59 -4.11
C SER A 61 9.16 5.49 -3.40
N ALA A 62 8.99 4.23 -3.82
CA ALA A 62 9.74 3.13 -3.26
C ALA A 62 11.25 3.23 -3.58
N ALA A 63 11.61 3.58 -4.81
CA ALA A 63 13.02 3.75 -5.19
C ALA A 63 13.71 4.88 -4.38
N ALA A 64 13.01 5.99 -4.12
CA ALA A 64 13.55 7.10 -3.35
C ALA A 64 13.85 6.71 -1.90
N VAL A 65 12.97 5.97 -1.24
CA VAL A 65 13.18 5.52 0.14
C VAL A 65 14.24 4.41 0.18
N ALA A 66 14.11 3.37 -0.64
CA ALA A 66 15.08 2.28 -0.69
C ALA A 66 16.49 2.74 -1.09
N GLY A 67 16.60 3.85 -1.82
CA GLY A 67 17.86 4.47 -2.24
C GLY A 67 18.40 5.50 -1.24
N GLY A 68 17.75 5.72 -0.10
CA GLY A 68 18.16 6.71 0.91
C GLY A 68 18.08 8.17 0.45
N LEU A 69 17.25 8.46 -0.57
CA LEU A 69 17.03 9.82 -1.08
C LEU A 69 15.96 10.58 -0.28
N ALA A 70 15.11 9.86 0.45
CA ALA A 70 14.11 10.39 1.37
C ALA A 70 13.83 9.39 2.49
N ASP A 71 13.56 9.88 3.70
CA ASP A 71 13.24 9.02 4.86
C ASP A 71 11.84 8.40 4.72
N ILE A 72 10.93 9.10 4.05
CA ILE A 72 9.58 8.65 3.75
C ILE A 72 9.17 9.03 2.33
N ALA A 73 8.27 8.24 1.75
CA ALA A 73 7.56 8.61 0.54
C ALA A 73 6.10 8.18 0.63
N ILE A 74 5.23 8.84 -0.12
CA ILE A 74 3.78 8.56 -0.14
C ILE A 74 3.33 8.07 -1.50
N GLY A 75 2.16 7.45 -1.55
CA GLY A 75 1.51 7.02 -2.78
C GLY A 75 0.05 6.64 -2.57
N SER A 76 -0.55 6.08 -3.61
CA SER A 76 -1.86 5.44 -3.53
C SER A 76 -1.72 3.94 -3.74
N ASP A 77 -2.62 3.14 -3.14
CA ASP A 77 -2.78 1.72 -3.40
C ASP A 77 -4.20 1.47 -3.90
N THR A 78 -4.33 1.11 -5.17
CA THR A 78 -5.60 0.70 -5.80
C THR A 78 -5.70 -0.82 -5.86
N GLY A 79 -4.71 -1.47 -6.47
CA GLY A 79 -4.62 -2.94 -6.57
C GLY A 79 -3.36 -3.55 -5.96
N GLY A 80 -2.52 -2.75 -5.29
CA GLY A 80 -1.18 -3.17 -4.86
C GLY A 80 -0.10 -2.09 -4.97
N SER A 81 -0.47 -0.87 -5.39
CA SER A 81 0.49 0.18 -5.72
C SER A 81 1.35 0.73 -4.58
N ILE A 82 1.10 0.31 -3.34
CA ILE A 82 2.03 0.49 -2.20
C ILE A 82 2.69 -0.84 -1.86
N ARG A 83 1.91 -1.91 -1.69
CA ARG A 83 2.40 -3.19 -1.18
C ARG A 83 3.37 -3.89 -2.14
N ALA A 84 3.09 -3.89 -3.43
CA ALA A 84 3.95 -4.51 -4.43
C ALA A 84 5.34 -3.85 -4.49
N PRO A 85 5.46 -2.51 -4.68
CA PRO A 85 6.77 -1.90 -4.69
C PRO A 85 7.48 -1.94 -3.32
N ALA A 86 6.74 -1.93 -2.20
CA ALA A 86 7.33 -2.14 -0.88
C ALA A 86 7.99 -3.52 -0.77
N SER A 87 7.26 -4.57 -1.20
CA SER A 87 7.79 -5.93 -1.23
C SER A 87 9.02 -6.07 -2.13
N PHE A 88 9.01 -5.43 -3.31
CA PHE A 88 10.11 -5.58 -4.27
C PHE A 88 11.35 -4.78 -3.88
N CYS A 89 11.18 -3.65 -3.18
CA CYS A 89 12.27 -2.78 -2.77
C CYS A 89 12.72 -3.01 -1.31
N GLY A 90 12.12 -3.96 -0.59
CA GLY A 90 12.49 -4.29 0.79
C GLY A 90 12.08 -3.22 1.81
N LEU A 91 10.91 -2.60 1.61
CA LEU A 91 10.39 -1.52 2.45
C LEU A 91 9.14 -1.94 3.22
N ILE A 92 8.78 -1.13 4.21
CA ILE A 92 7.49 -1.21 4.87
C ILE A 92 6.49 -0.38 4.06
N GLY A 93 5.38 -1.00 3.65
CA GLY A 93 4.30 -0.31 2.93
C GLY A 93 3.01 -1.09 3.02
N LEU A 94 1.99 -0.50 3.66
CA LEU A 94 0.69 -1.11 3.87
C LEU A 94 -0.40 -0.40 3.10
N ARG A 95 -1.38 -1.19 2.66
CA ARG A 95 -2.66 -0.66 2.19
C ARG A 95 -3.49 -0.28 3.41
N THR A 96 -3.83 0.99 3.55
CA THR A 96 -4.68 1.46 4.65
C THR A 96 -6.13 1.00 4.46
N SER A 97 -6.91 0.99 5.54
CA SER A 97 -8.36 0.79 5.40
C SER A 97 -8.93 1.92 4.56
N HIS A 98 -9.82 1.58 3.63
CA HIS A 98 -10.37 2.54 2.68
C HIS A 98 -11.03 3.72 3.40
N GLY A 99 -10.76 4.93 2.91
CA GLY A 99 -11.28 6.18 3.49
C GLY A 99 -10.62 6.63 4.79
N ARG A 100 -9.65 5.90 5.36
CA ARG A 100 -9.00 6.31 6.63
C ARG A 100 -8.13 7.54 6.52
N ILE A 101 -7.49 7.71 5.38
CA ILE A 101 -6.71 8.90 5.06
C ILE A 101 -7.24 9.41 3.72
N SER A 102 -7.53 10.71 3.67
CA SER A 102 -8.08 11.34 2.48
C SER A 102 -7.08 11.30 1.33
N LEU A 103 -7.53 10.87 0.15
CA LEU A 103 -6.84 11.03 -1.13
C LEU A 103 -7.35 12.26 -1.89
N GLU A 104 -8.05 13.18 -1.24
CA GLU A 104 -8.48 14.41 -1.89
C GLU A 104 -7.27 15.23 -2.38
N GLY A 105 -7.31 15.62 -3.65
CA GLY A 105 -6.19 16.30 -4.33
C GLY A 105 -5.22 15.35 -5.04
N ALA A 106 -5.40 14.04 -4.92
CA ALA A 106 -4.72 13.04 -5.76
C ALA A 106 -5.50 12.75 -7.06
N MET A 107 -4.80 12.26 -8.08
CA MET A 107 -5.44 11.70 -9.28
C MET A 107 -6.14 10.39 -8.90
N LYS A 108 -7.40 10.24 -9.34
CA LYS A 108 -8.22 9.05 -9.08
C LYS A 108 -7.96 7.99 -10.14
N LEU A 109 -7.85 6.73 -9.72
CA LEU A 109 -7.84 5.58 -10.63
C LEU A 109 -9.15 4.81 -10.51
N ALA A 110 -9.43 4.27 -9.32
CA ALA A 110 -10.68 3.58 -9.01
C ALA A 110 -11.12 3.98 -7.59
N PRO A 111 -11.95 5.02 -7.42
CA PRO A 111 -12.22 5.62 -6.11
C PRO A 111 -12.72 4.66 -5.01
N SER A 112 -13.43 3.59 -5.37
CA SER A 112 -13.87 2.55 -4.43
C SER A 112 -12.73 1.63 -3.94
N PHE A 113 -11.56 1.68 -4.59
CA PHE A 113 -10.38 0.88 -4.28
C PHE A 113 -9.17 1.73 -3.90
N ASP A 114 -9.12 3.00 -4.28
CA ASP A 114 -7.99 3.89 -4.01
C ASP A 114 -7.84 4.14 -2.50
N THR A 115 -6.65 3.87 -1.98
CA THR A 115 -6.28 4.14 -0.58
C THR A 115 -4.95 4.87 -0.51
N PHE A 116 -4.75 5.71 0.51
CA PHE A 116 -3.46 6.34 0.76
C PHE A 116 -2.50 5.33 1.40
N GLY A 117 -1.21 5.42 1.07
CA GLY A 117 -0.17 4.70 1.81
C GLY A 117 1.16 5.44 1.75
N TRP A 118 2.11 4.94 2.52
CA TRP A 118 3.45 5.48 2.60
C TRP A 118 4.49 4.35 2.69
N PHE A 119 5.74 4.74 2.54
CA PHE A 119 6.92 3.89 2.63
C PHE A 119 7.87 4.44 3.68
N ALA A 120 8.53 3.53 4.39
CA ALA A 120 9.73 3.78 5.18
C ALA A 120 10.59 2.51 5.15
N ASP A 121 11.88 2.64 5.41
CA ASP A 121 12.83 1.52 5.52
C ASP A 121 12.95 0.99 6.96
N ASP A 122 12.50 1.75 7.96
CA ASP A 122 12.42 1.35 9.36
C ASP A 122 11.00 1.50 9.96
N ILE A 123 10.71 0.72 11.01
CA ILE A 123 9.38 0.65 11.61
C ILE A 123 9.07 1.88 12.47
N GLU A 124 10.08 2.47 13.10
CA GLU A 124 9.93 3.65 13.96
C GLU A 124 9.43 4.85 13.15
N THR A 125 10.05 5.10 11.99
CA THR A 125 9.67 6.13 11.01
C THR A 125 8.29 5.82 10.42
N TYR A 126 8.05 4.56 10.03
CA TYR A 126 6.75 4.15 9.49
C TYR A 126 5.61 4.41 10.48
N GLU A 127 5.82 4.05 11.75
CA GLU A 127 4.85 4.25 12.83
C GLU A 127 4.66 5.73 13.18
N ALA A 128 5.72 6.55 13.12
CA ALA A 128 5.60 7.98 13.39
C ALA A 128 4.64 8.65 12.38
N VAL A 129 4.77 8.33 11.09
CA VAL A 129 3.82 8.79 10.05
C VAL A 129 2.43 8.21 10.29
N GLY A 130 2.33 6.92 10.66
CA GLY A 130 1.06 6.28 10.97
C GLY A 130 0.31 6.95 12.12
N LYS A 131 1.00 7.25 13.23
CA LYS A 131 0.44 7.95 14.41
C LYS A 131 -0.08 9.33 14.04
N LEU A 132 0.63 10.04 13.16
CA LEU A 132 0.21 11.34 12.65
C LEU A 132 -1.05 11.25 11.77
N LEU A 133 -1.03 10.39 10.76
CA LEU A 133 -2.07 10.36 9.72
C LEU A 133 -3.33 9.59 10.10
N LEU A 134 -3.19 8.50 10.86
CA LEU A 134 -4.34 7.68 11.26
C LEU A 134 -5.09 8.28 12.45
N GLY A 135 -4.39 9.07 13.27
CA GLY A 135 -4.93 9.75 14.44
C GLY A 135 -5.76 8.82 15.34
N ARG A 136 -6.84 9.35 15.90
CA ARG A 136 -7.85 8.51 16.57
C ARG A 136 -8.72 7.83 15.54
N ASP A 137 -8.93 6.53 15.72
CA ASP A 137 -9.92 5.81 14.95
C ASP A 137 -11.33 6.34 15.25
N ARG A 138 -11.98 6.90 14.22
CA ARG A 138 -13.38 7.33 14.29
C ARG A 138 -14.35 6.16 14.08
N HIS A 139 -13.88 5.05 13.51
CA HIS A 139 -14.66 3.84 13.34
C HIS A 139 -14.58 3.02 14.62
N GLN A 140 -15.72 2.83 15.27
CA GLN A 140 -15.82 2.03 16.50
C GLN A 140 -16.18 0.57 16.22
N HIS A 141 -16.08 0.12 14.96
CA HIS A 141 -16.38 -1.26 14.59
C HIS A 141 -15.23 -2.15 15.02
N ALA A 142 -15.46 -3.00 16.01
CA ALA A 142 -14.54 -4.08 16.33
C ALA A 142 -14.61 -5.15 15.22
N LEU A 143 -13.47 -5.47 14.61
CA LEU A 143 -13.33 -6.68 13.80
C LEU A 143 -13.39 -7.87 14.75
N ASN A 144 -14.57 -8.46 14.89
CA ASN A 144 -14.84 -9.53 15.86
C ASN A 144 -15.31 -10.84 15.20
N ARG A 145 -15.27 -10.90 13.87
CA ARG A 145 -15.74 -12.03 13.07
C ARG A 145 -14.77 -12.34 11.94
N PRO A 146 -13.52 -12.73 12.24
CA PRO A 146 -12.61 -13.22 11.22
C PRO A 146 -13.21 -14.47 10.55
N LEU A 147 -13.07 -14.55 9.23
CA LEU A 147 -13.57 -15.66 8.42
C LEU A 147 -12.40 -16.26 7.64
N SER A 148 -12.34 -17.58 7.56
CA SER A 148 -11.43 -18.30 6.65
C SER A 148 -12.23 -18.96 5.54
N ILE A 149 -11.76 -18.80 4.30
CA ILE A 149 -12.35 -19.43 3.12
C ILE A 149 -11.40 -20.54 2.67
N ARG A 150 -11.73 -21.81 2.98
CA ARG A 150 -10.88 -22.97 2.67
C ARG A 150 -10.41 -23.03 1.22
N ARG A 151 -11.28 -22.64 0.27
CA ARG A 151 -10.94 -22.64 -1.16
C ARG A 151 -9.83 -21.64 -1.49
N VAL A 152 -9.75 -20.52 -0.78
CA VAL A 152 -8.69 -19.52 -0.97
C VAL A 152 -7.39 -20.02 -0.33
N ASP A 153 -7.47 -20.58 0.89
CA ASP A 153 -6.34 -21.18 1.59
C ASP A 153 -5.65 -22.28 0.76
N ALA A 154 -6.43 -23.03 -0.02
CA ALA A 154 -5.93 -24.09 -0.89
C ALA A 154 -5.06 -23.59 -2.07
N PHE A 155 -5.04 -22.28 -2.37
CA PHE A 155 -4.18 -21.72 -3.42
C PHE A 155 -2.73 -21.48 -2.95
N VAL A 156 -2.43 -21.63 -1.67
CA VAL A 156 -1.06 -21.52 -1.18
C VAL A 156 -0.25 -22.71 -1.69
N ALA A 157 0.64 -22.45 -2.64
CA ALA A 157 1.43 -23.46 -3.34
C ALA A 157 2.82 -23.58 -2.71
N GLY A 158 3.16 -24.79 -2.25
CA GLY A 158 4.50 -25.14 -1.76
C GLY A 158 4.60 -25.25 -0.23
N PRO A 159 5.51 -26.11 0.30
CA PRO A 159 5.63 -26.31 1.75
C PRO A 159 6.14 -25.10 2.52
N ALA A 160 7.01 -24.29 1.93
CA ALA A 160 7.58 -23.10 2.58
C ALA A 160 6.52 -22.00 2.70
N GLU A 161 5.78 -21.77 1.61
CA GLU A 161 4.66 -20.83 1.52
C GLU A 161 3.54 -21.23 2.49
N ALA A 162 3.21 -22.54 2.57
CA ALA A 162 2.22 -23.04 3.52
C ALA A 162 2.64 -22.82 4.98
N THR A 163 3.92 -22.99 5.29
CA THR A 163 4.46 -22.77 6.64
C THR A 163 4.38 -21.30 7.04
N GLU A 164 4.82 -20.40 6.16
CA GLU A 164 4.77 -18.97 6.44
C GLU A 164 3.32 -18.46 6.48
N TYR A 165 2.45 -18.96 5.61
CA TYR A 165 1.03 -18.64 5.65
C TYR A 165 0.37 -19.08 6.97
N ALA A 166 0.69 -20.27 7.48
CA ALA A 166 0.20 -20.73 8.77
C ALA A 166 0.70 -19.83 9.92
N ARG A 167 1.98 -19.41 9.89
CA ARG A 167 2.54 -18.46 10.86
C ARG A 167 1.82 -17.11 10.82
N MET A 168 1.56 -16.58 9.63
CA MET A 168 0.81 -15.34 9.44
C MET A 168 -0.62 -15.44 9.96
N LYS A 169 -1.31 -16.57 9.71
CA LYS A 169 -2.66 -16.80 10.23
C LYS A 169 -2.70 -16.84 11.76
N ALA A 170 -1.73 -17.48 12.40
CA ALA A 170 -1.63 -17.50 13.85
C ALA A 170 -1.42 -16.08 14.43
N LEU A 171 -0.51 -15.31 13.84
CA LEU A 171 -0.29 -13.91 14.24
C LEU A 171 -1.55 -13.05 14.08
N ALA A 172 -2.30 -13.24 12.99
CA ALA A 172 -3.56 -12.54 12.79
C ALA A 172 -4.60 -12.95 13.84
N ALA A 173 -4.71 -14.24 14.16
CA ALA A 173 -5.64 -14.74 15.15
C ALA A 173 -5.39 -14.17 16.56
N ASP A 174 -4.12 -13.96 16.92
CA ASP A 174 -3.76 -13.30 18.19
C ASP A 174 -4.26 -11.85 18.29
N VAL A 175 -4.52 -11.19 17.15
CA VAL A 175 -4.97 -9.78 17.10
C VAL A 175 -6.48 -9.67 16.90
N VAL A 176 -7.07 -10.47 16.00
CA VAL A 176 -8.47 -10.34 15.59
C VAL A 176 -9.37 -11.52 15.99
N GLY A 177 -8.80 -12.53 16.65
CA GLY A 177 -9.49 -13.76 17.07
C GLY A 177 -9.39 -14.90 16.05
N GLU A 178 -9.74 -16.11 16.48
CA GLU A 178 -9.74 -17.30 15.63
C GLU A 178 -10.80 -17.21 14.52
N PRO A 179 -10.43 -17.45 13.24
CA PRO A 179 -11.36 -17.37 12.13
C PRO A 179 -12.37 -18.53 12.15
N ALA A 180 -13.65 -18.21 11.94
CA ALA A 180 -14.65 -19.23 11.62
C ALA A 180 -14.51 -19.64 10.14
N GLU A 181 -14.46 -20.94 9.86
CA GLU A 181 -14.47 -21.42 8.48
C GLU A 181 -15.82 -21.16 7.81
N THR A 182 -15.79 -20.75 6.53
CA THR A 182 -16.99 -20.51 5.74
C THR A 182 -16.82 -21.00 4.30
N GLU A 183 -17.91 -21.55 3.74
CA GLU A 183 -18.04 -21.81 2.32
C GLU A 183 -18.70 -20.60 1.65
N TYR A 184 -17.92 -19.54 1.41
CA TYR A 184 -18.42 -18.39 0.67
C TYR A 184 -18.24 -18.62 -0.83
N ALA A 185 -19.35 -18.76 -1.56
CA ALA A 185 -19.34 -18.60 -3.01
C ALA A 185 -19.38 -17.10 -3.29
N PHE A 186 -18.32 -16.54 -3.88
CA PHE A 186 -18.45 -15.27 -4.55
C PHE A 186 -19.51 -15.48 -5.64
N ALA A 187 -20.71 -14.94 -5.45
CA ALA A 187 -21.59 -14.73 -6.58
C ALA A 187 -20.77 -13.85 -7.52
N SER A 188 -20.25 -14.44 -8.59
CA SER A 188 -19.71 -13.69 -9.72
C SER A 188 -20.72 -12.58 -10.02
N PHE A 189 -20.18 -11.38 -10.20
CA PHE A 189 -20.87 -10.14 -10.54
C PHE A 189 -22.26 -10.37 -11.13
N PRO A 190 -23.34 -9.68 -10.68
CA PRO A 190 -24.60 -9.77 -11.40
C PRO A 190 -24.33 -9.50 -12.88
N ASP A 191 -24.73 -10.43 -13.75
CA ASP A 191 -24.52 -10.42 -15.22
C ASP A 191 -25.16 -9.21 -15.95
N ALA A 192 -25.52 -8.16 -15.23
CA ALA A 192 -26.12 -6.95 -15.75
C ALA A 192 -25.10 -5.80 -15.73
N LEU A 193 -24.33 -5.71 -16.82
CA LEU A 193 -23.75 -4.48 -17.35
C LEU A 193 -24.37 -4.19 -18.71
#